data_AF-A0A0J7KQF4-F1
#
_entry.id   AF-A0A0J7KQF4-F1
#
_cell.length_a   1.000
_cell.length_b   1.000
_cell.length_c   1.000
_cell.angle_alpha   90.00
_cell.angle_beta   90.00
_cell.angle_gamma   90.00
#
_symmetry.space_group_name_H-M   'P 1'
#
loop_
_entity.id
_entity.type
_entity.pdbx_description
1 polymer ?
#
loop_
_entity_poly.entity_id
_entity_poly.type
_entity_poly.pdbx_seq_one_letter_code
_entity_poly.pdbx_strand_id
1 'polypeptide(L)'
;MKTIRLFLLLSLLSFSFGNAQLSAYINGKEIKPGSTISKNDLPNLQVSFKKPKDVGLISGFCKLYVEFANTKNTYINHWAIHKDGYVAIEDFLKTSAQKKLNVFGEGGFGTNGNNLQWILDQANGLEAQKSIRVEVGLMVKQEIGYKEYGPKVQLLEPIFFNVPVWETKDLFLPYLDLKIDKTNIPGDIDLEQNGRLGDKETELGYVLKDKNLVFYSIYALDSRDYPGLNPKELANDFIHEGVIVANRGYKVNFKDYDSNKYKFPWNDINGLKNSTMNAFRLPKLNYRVNKEAKSMDLMTLYKPVEFNKMKGYWFGDDVQFNNERTGTEKDWSTHGKFGIYILNHPTDPNLTLVISSRIYDNERSAEEIDSFLKTIISSIKQ
;
A
#
# COMPACT_ATOMS: atom_id res chain seq x y z
N MET A 1 -12.87 21.74 -65.78
CA MET A 1 -12.13 22.02 -64.52
C MET A 1 -12.68 21.35 -63.25
N LYS A 2 -13.72 20.49 -63.30
CA LYS A 2 -14.30 19.85 -62.09
C LYS A 2 -13.79 18.43 -61.80
N THR A 3 -13.26 17.71 -62.80
CA THR A 3 -12.76 16.33 -62.64
C THR A 3 -11.32 16.25 -62.12
N ILE A 4 -10.48 17.25 -62.42
CA ILE A 4 -9.07 17.29 -61.97
C ILE A 4 -8.95 17.53 -60.45
N ARG A 5 -9.89 18.26 -59.84
CA ARG A 5 -9.92 18.48 -58.38
C ARG A 5 -10.34 17.23 -57.58
N LEU A 6 -11.07 16.29 -58.20
CA LEU A 6 -11.48 15.05 -57.54
C LEU A 6 -10.33 14.03 -57.46
N PHE A 7 -9.47 13.98 -58.50
CA PHE A 7 -8.27 13.14 -58.50
C PHE A 7 -7.16 13.63 -57.55
N LEU A 8 -7.10 14.95 -57.27
CA LEU A 8 -6.21 15.54 -56.27
C LEU A 8 -6.67 15.25 -54.83
N LEU A 9 -7.97 15.08 -54.57
CA LEU A 9 -8.46 14.66 -53.25
C LEU A 9 -8.33 13.15 -53.01
N LEU A 10 -8.45 12.31 -54.05
CA LEU A 10 -8.28 10.86 -53.95
C LEU A 10 -6.81 10.41 -53.81
N SER A 11 -5.86 11.21 -54.31
CA SER A 11 -4.41 10.97 -54.12
C SER A 11 -3.90 11.35 -52.73
N LEU A 12 -4.64 12.19 -51.98
CA LEU A 12 -4.34 12.51 -50.58
C LEU A 12 -4.81 11.43 -49.59
N LEU A 13 -5.65 10.49 -50.02
CA LEU A 13 -6.22 9.42 -49.18
C LEU A 13 -5.55 8.04 -49.38
N SER A 14 -4.53 7.95 -50.24
CA SER A 14 -3.94 6.67 -50.67
C SER A 14 -2.45 6.52 -50.33
N PHE A 15 -2.03 7.03 -49.17
CA PHE A 15 -0.76 6.65 -48.53
C PHE A 15 -1.00 6.07 -47.14
N SER A 16 -1.81 5.01 -47.06
CA SER A 16 -1.72 4.07 -45.93
C SER A 16 -0.57 3.09 -46.21
N PHE A 17 0.65 3.61 -46.29
CA PHE A 17 1.81 2.75 -46.03
C PHE A 17 1.68 2.34 -44.57
N GLY A 18 1.35 1.07 -44.31
CA GLY A 18 1.07 0.57 -42.95
C GLY A 18 2.06 1.15 -41.96
N ASN A 19 1.59 2.09 -41.14
CA ASN A 19 2.41 3.01 -40.37
C ASN A 19 3.21 2.25 -39.32
N ALA A 20 4.40 2.78 -39.01
CA ALA A 20 5.15 2.38 -37.83
C ALA A 20 4.24 2.55 -36.61
N GLN A 21 3.93 1.48 -35.88
CA GLN A 21 2.95 1.53 -34.81
C GLN A 21 3.31 0.63 -33.64
N LEU A 22 3.00 1.13 -32.44
CA LEU A 22 2.96 0.39 -31.20
C LEU A 22 1.49 0.19 -30.82
N SER A 23 1.10 -1.03 -30.48
CA SER A 23 -0.27 -1.38 -30.12
C SER A 23 -0.28 -2.12 -28.79
N ALA A 24 -1.21 -1.75 -27.91
CA ALA A 24 -1.54 -2.50 -26.71
C ALA A 24 -2.91 -3.16 -26.86
N TYR A 25 -3.06 -4.34 -26.27
CA TYR A 25 -4.28 -5.11 -26.27
C TYR A 25 -4.60 -5.57 -24.87
N ILE A 26 -5.88 -5.58 -24.53
CA ILE A 26 -6.42 -6.21 -23.33
C ILE A 26 -7.59 -7.09 -23.75
N ASN A 27 -7.63 -8.32 -23.25
CA ASN A 27 -8.68 -9.29 -23.59
C ASN A 27 -8.91 -9.40 -25.12
N GLY A 28 -7.81 -9.32 -25.89
CA GLY A 28 -7.81 -9.39 -27.35
C GLY A 28 -8.21 -8.09 -28.09
N LYS A 29 -8.68 -7.05 -27.40
CA LYS A 29 -9.11 -5.77 -27.98
C LYS A 29 -8.01 -4.73 -27.92
N GLU A 30 -7.83 -3.97 -29.00
CA GLU A 30 -6.83 -2.89 -29.06
C GLU A 30 -7.24 -1.71 -28.18
N ILE A 31 -6.27 -1.20 -27.42
CA ILE A 31 -6.42 -0.05 -26.52
C ILE A 31 -6.13 1.22 -27.31
N LYS A 32 -7.05 2.18 -27.28
CA LYS A 32 -6.82 3.50 -27.86
C LYS A 32 -5.95 4.35 -26.93
N PRO A 33 -4.98 5.12 -27.43
CA PRO A 33 -4.25 6.08 -26.63
C PRO A 33 -5.19 7.04 -25.87
N GLY A 34 -4.88 7.31 -24.61
CA GLY A 34 -5.66 8.15 -23.69
C GLY A 34 -6.86 7.45 -23.05
N SER A 35 -7.18 6.20 -23.41
CA SER A 35 -8.33 5.49 -22.84
C SER A 35 -8.15 5.14 -21.36
N THR A 36 -9.27 4.84 -20.71
CA THR A 36 -9.34 4.37 -19.33
C THR A 36 -9.63 2.88 -19.33
N ILE A 37 -8.86 2.13 -18.55
CA ILE A 37 -8.88 0.67 -18.48
C ILE A 37 -9.11 0.24 -17.03
N SER A 38 -9.88 -0.83 -16.83
CA SER A 38 -10.10 -1.41 -15.51
C SER A 38 -8.81 -2.03 -14.95
N LYS A 39 -8.52 -1.82 -13.67
CA LYS A 39 -7.38 -2.48 -12.99
C LYS A 39 -7.45 -4.00 -13.05
N ASN A 40 -8.66 -4.57 -13.09
CA ASN A 40 -8.89 -6.01 -13.14
C ASN A 40 -8.53 -6.63 -14.51
N ASP A 41 -8.50 -5.82 -15.57
CA ASP A 41 -8.15 -6.27 -16.91
C ASP A 41 -6.65 -6.13 -17.21
N LEU A 42 -5.94 -5.34 -16.41
CA LEU A 42 -4.52 -5.04 -16.58
C LEU A 42 -3.60 -6.28 -16.60
N PRO A 43 -3.85 -7.37 -15.83
CA PRO A 43 -3.07 -8.60 -15.95
C PRO A 43 -3.05 -9.20 -17.36
N ASN A 44 -4.08 -8.95 -18.18
CA ASN A 44 -4.19 -9.46 -19.54
C ASN A 44 -3.59 -8.50 -20.59
N LEU A 45 -2.77 -7.54 -20.16
CA LEU A 45 -2.09 -6.61 -21.07
C LEU A 45 -1.10 -7.33 -21.96
N GLN A 46 -1.29 -7.16 -23.26
CA GLN A 46 -0.40 -7.59 -24.31
C GLN A 46 0.06 -6.40 -25.13
N VAL A 47 1.29 -6.46 -25.62
CA VAL A 47 1.84 -5.41 -26.49
C VAL A 47 2.42 -6.01 -27.75
N SER A 48 2.36 -5.25 -28.84
CA SER A 48 2.98 -5.61 -30.10
C SER A 48 3.44 -4.34 -30.80
N PHE A 49 4.38 -4.49 -31.73
CA PHE A 49 4.85 -3.37 -32.53
C PHE A 49 5.11 -3.80 -33.97
N LYS A 50 5.01 -2.87 -34.90
CA LYS A 50 5.20 -3.14 -36.32
C LYS A 50 5.98 -2.01 -36.98
N LYS A 51 6.95 -2.40 -37.81
CA LYS A 51 7.80 -1.49 -38.61
C LYS A 51 8.39 -0.34 -37.78
N PRO A 52 9.14 -0.64 -36.70
CA PRO A 52 9.82 0.41 -35.94
C PRO A 52 10.78 1.21 -36.84
N LYS A 53 11.09 2.44 -36.44
CA LYS A 53 12.08 3.27 -37.15
C LYS A 53 13.40 2.52 -37.27
N ASP A 54 13.95 2.48 -38.49
CA ASP A 54 15.25 1.89 -38.72
C ASP A 54 16.37 2.76 -38.13
N VAL A 55 17.33 2.12 -37.47
CA VAL A 55 18.42 2.76 -36.74
C VAL A 55 19.72 2.02 -37.02
N GLY A 56 20.70 2.74 -37.57
CA GLY A 56 22.05 2.22 -37.76
C GLY A 56 22.80 2.10 -36.43
N LEU A 57 22.60 0.99 -35.72
CA LEU A 57 23.31 0.68 -34.48
C LEU A 57 24.53 -0.20 -34.78
N ILE A 58 25.67 0.06 -34.14
CA ILE A 58 26.86 -0.80 -34.21
C ILE A 58 26.99 -1.64 -32.93
N SER A 59 26.70 -1.04 -31.77
CA SER A 59 26.54 -1.70 -30.46
C SER A 59 25.56 -0.90 -29.60
N GLY A 60 24.89 -1.54 -28.64
CA GLY A 60 23.88 -0.90 -27.79
C GLY A 60 22.82 -1.87 -27.27
N PHE A 61 21.70 -1.31 -26.82
CA PHE A 61 20.54 -2.09 -26.40
C PHE A 61 19.22 -1.55 -26.93
N CYS A 62 18.23 -2.43 -27.04
CA CYS A 62 16.84 -2.12 -27.33
C CYS A 62 15.96 -2.54 -26.15
N LYS A 63 14.95 -1.72 -25.84
CA LYS A 63 13.94 -2.00 -24.81
C LYS A 63 12.53 -1.78 -25.36
N LEU A 64 11.73 -2.84 -25.36
CA LEU A 64 10.27 -2.74 -25.36
C LEU A 64 9.83 -2.71 -23.91
N TYR A 65 9.16 -1.65 -23.49
CA TYR A 65 8.87 -1.40 -22.08
C TYR A 65 7.41 -1.04 -21.82
N VAL A 66 6.99 -1.31 -20.60
CA VAL A 66 5.77 -0.80 -19.96
C VAL A 66 6.18 -0.12 -18.66
N GLU A 67 5.91 1.18 -18.55
CA GLU A 67 6.24 2.00 -17.39
C GLU A 67 4.96 2.51 -16.73
N PHE A 68 4.92 2.45 -15.40
CA PHE A 68 3.82 2.98 -14.60
C PHE A 68 4.27 4.28 -13.97
N ALA A 69 3.42 5.29 -14.04
CA ALA A 69 3.58 6.56 -13.36
C ALA A 69 2.30 6.95 -12.62
N ASN A 70 2.44 7.73 -11.55
CA ASN A 70 1.30 8.25 -10.79
C ASN A 70 0.67 9.46 -11.50
N THR A 71 -0.38 10.05 -10.91
CA THR A 71 -1.08 11.23 -11.48
C THR A 71 -0.20 12.48 -11.60
N LYS A 72 0.93 12.53 -10.89
CA LYS A 72 1.96 13.58 -10.95
C LYS A 72 3.11 13.23 -11.90
N ASN A 73 2.94 12.19 -12.73
CA ASN A 73 3.98 11.63 -13.62
C ASN A 73 5.26 11.18 -12.89
N THR A 74 5.17 10.86 -11.60
CA THR A 74 6.27 10.25 -10.86
C THR A 74 6.32 8.76 -11.18
N TYR A 75 7.51 8.25 -11.51
CA TYR A 75 7.75 6.83 -11.77
C TYR A 75 7.30 5.96 -10.59
N ILE A 76 6.58 4.88 -10.90
CA ILE A 76 6.17 3.84 -9.95
C ILE A 76 6.97 2.56 -10.20
N ASN A 77 6.92 2.02 -11.42
CA ASN A 77 7.58 0.76 -11.76
C ASN A 77 7.78 0.60 -13.28
N HIS A 78 8.58 -0.39 -13.67
CA HIS A 78 8.79 -0.76 -15.09
C HIS A 78 8.83 -2.27 -15.29
N TRP A 79 8.43 -2.66 -16.49
CA TRP A 79 8.59 -3.99 -17.05
C TRP A 79 9.20 -3.85 -18.44
N ALA A 80 10.18 -4.67 -18.79
CA ALA A 80 10.79 -4.61 -20.12
C ALA A 80 11.28 -5.96 -20.64
N ILE A 81 11.28 -6.08 -21.97
CA ILE A 81 12.17 -6.98 -22.69
C ILE A 81 13.39 -6.17 -23.12
N HIS A 82 14.56 -6.63 -22.68
CA HIS A 82 15.85 -6.02 -22.97
C HIS A 82 16.64 -6.90 -23.94
N LYS A 83 17.21 -6.31 -24.99
CA LYS A 83 18.07 -6.98 -25.96
C LYS A 83 19.35 -6.18 -26.16
N ASP A 84 20.50 -6.82 -25.95
CA ASP A 84 21.83 -6.24 -26.12
C ASP A 84 22.52 -6.76 -27.37
N GLY A 85 23.25 -5.89 -28.06
CA GLY A 85 24.07 -6.23 -29.22
C GLY A 85 23.31 -6.14 -30.53
N TYR A 86 24.02 -5.75 -31.59
CA TYR A 86 23.45 -5.41 -32.90
C TYR A 86 22.54 -6.52 -33.47
N VAL A 87 23.04 -7.75 -33.55
CA VAL A 87 22.31 -8.89 -34.13
C VAL A 87 21.04 -9.19 -33.34
N ALA A 88 21.12 -9.21 -32.00
CA ALA A 88 19.96 -9.52 -31.17
C ALA A 88 18.89 -8.42 -31.22
N ILE A 89 19.29 -7.15 -31.37
CA ILE A 89 18.37 -6.04 -31.60
C ILE A 89 17.70 -6.19 -32.97
N GLU A 90 18.47 -6.41 -34.02
CA GLU A 90 17.96 -6.56 -35.38
C GLU A 90 16.97 -7.75 -35.48
N ASP A 91 17.34 -8.89 -34.91
CA ASP A 91 16.48 -10.07 -34.84
C ASP A 91 15.19 -9.78 -34.07
N PHE A 92 15.28 -9.09 -32.93
CA PHE A 92 14.11 -8.72 -32.13
C PHE A 92 13.17 -7.77 -32.88
N LEU A 93 13.70 -6.76 -33.58
CA LEU A 93 12.90 -5.81 -34.35
C LEU A 93 12.25 -6.44 -35.60
N LYS A 94 12.85 -7.51 -36.15
CA LYS A 94 12.31 -8.28 -37.29
C LYS A 94 11.25 -9.32 -36.87
N THR A 95 11.47 -10.05 -35.78
CA THR A 95 10.62 -11.19 -35.36
C THR A 95 9.32 -10.78 -34.66
N SER A 96 9.26 -9.59 -34.10
CA SER A 96 8.16 -9.10 -33.28
C SER A 96 6.98 -8.51 -34.06
N ALA A 97 7.12 -8.29 -35.37
CA ALA A 97 6.13 -7.60 -36.20
C ALA A 97 4.72 -8.25 -36.24
N GLN A 98 4.55 -9.46 -35.69
CA GLN A 98 3.30 -10.22 -35.68
C GLN A 98 2.96 -10.89 -34.33
N LYS A 99 3.81 -10.78 -33.30
CA LYS A 99 3.57 -11.44 -32.01
C LYS A 99 3.00 -10.46 -30.98
N LYS A 100 1.88 -10.84 -30.36
CA LYS A 100 1.40 -10.22 -29.12
C LYS A 100 2.21 -10.80 -27.97
N LEU A 101 2.86 -9.93 -27.21
CA LEU A 101 3.71 -10.31 -26.08
C LEU A 101 2.97 -9.97 -24.79
N ASN A 102 2.79 -10.95 -23.91
CA ASN A 102 2.26 -10.71 -22.57
C ASN A 102 3.22 -9.79 -21.80
N VAL A 103 2.67 -8.83 -21.04
CA VAL A 103 3.50 -7.93 -20.22
C VAL A 103 3.72 -8.51 -18.83
N PHE A 104 2.69 -9.08 -18.22
CA PHE A 104 2.73 -9.59 -16.85
C PHE A 104 2.63 -11.12 -16.81
N GLY A 105 2.99 -11.71 -15.67
CA GLY A 105 2.88 -13.15 -15.42
C GLY A 105 3.96 -13.99 -16.11
N GLU A 106 3.67 -15.29 -16.24
CA GLU A 106 4.59 -16.26 -16.84
C GLU A 106 4.86 -15.95 -18.32
N GLY A 107 6.13 -15.94 -18.71
CA GLY A 107 6.54 -15.55 -20.07
C GLY A 107 6.34 -14.07 -20.40
N GLY A 108 5.99 -13.25 -19.40
CA GLY A 108 5.87 -11.81 -19.50
C GLY A 108 7.21 -11.07 -19.52
N PHE A 109 7.15 -9.76 -19.35
CA PHE A 109 8.33 -8.90 -19.33
C PHE A 109 9.08 -9.03 -18.00
N GLY A 110 10.40 -8.86 -18.04
CA GLY A 110 11.21 -8.80 -16.82
C GLY A 110 10.96 -7.51 -16.05
N THR A 111 11.01 -7.57 -14.72
CA THR A 111 10.98 -6.39 -13.84
C THR A 111 12.05 -6.49 -12.77
N ASN A 112 12.63 -5.35 -12.38
CA ASN A 112 13.56 -5.24 -11.26
C ASN A 112 12.87 -4.70 -9.99
N GLY A 113 11.54 -4.58 -10.01
CA GLY A 113 10.74 -4.02 -8.93
C GLY A 113 9.66 -4.99 -8.44
N ASN A 114 8.65 -4.41 -7.77
CA ASN A 114 7.52 -5.17 -7.27
C ASN A 114 6.66 -5.73 -8.43
N ASN A 115 5.93 -6.81 -8.18
CA ASN A 115 5.01 -7.36 -9.17
C ASN A 115 3.77 -6.46 -9.34
N LEU A 116 2.95 -6.75 -10.35
CA LEU A 116 1.74 -5.97 -10.64
C LEU A 116 0.77 -5.93 -9.45
N GLN A 117 0.52 -7.09 -8.82
CA GLN A 117 -0.43 -7.21 -7.73
C GLN A 117 -0.07 -6.27 -6.57
N TRP A 118 1.19 -6.27 -6.14
CA TRP A 118 1.68 -5.39 -5.10
C TRP A 118 1.51 -3.91 -5.43
N ILE A 119 1.79 -3.51 -6.69
CA ILE A 119 1.60 -2.12 -7.11
C ILE A 119 0.12 -1.72 -7.02
N LEU A 120 -0.81 -2.60 -7.42
CA LEU A 120 -2.25 -2.33 -7.36
C LEU A 120 -2.75 -2.30 -5.91
N ASP A 121 -2.27 -3.20 -5.05
CA ASP A 121 -2.69 -3.28 -3.64
C ASP A 121 -2.21 -2.07 -2.83
N GLN A 122 -0.98 -1.62 -3.08
CA GLN A 122 -0.43 -0.39 -2.50
C GLN A 122 -1.16 0.86 -2.96
N ALA A 123 -1.54 0.93 -4.24
CA ALA A 123 -2.14 2.13 -4.82
C ALA A 123 -3.59 2.41 -4.35
N ASN A 124 -4.29 1.40 -3.81
CA ASN A 124 -5.70 1.51 -3.44
C ASN A 124 -5.96 2.66 -2.43
N GLY A 125 -5.01 2.99 -1.54
CA GLY A 125 -5.17 4.04 -0.53
C GLY A 125 -4.41 5.35 -0.74
N LEU A 126 -3.68 5.53 -1.85
CA LEU A 126 -2.74 6.64 -2.07
C LEU A 126 -3.28 7.69 -3.05
N GLU A 127 -3.42 8.95 -2.64
CA GLU A 127 -4.12 9.98 -3.40
C GLU A 127 -3.38 10.30 -4.68
N ALA A 128 -2.05 10.33 -4.58
CA ALA A 128 -1.16 10.51 -5.71
C ALA A 128 -1.32 9.40 -6.77
N GLN A 129 -1.78 8.20 -6.37
CA GLN A 129 -1.94 7.04 -7.22
C GLN A 129 -3.39 6.70 -7.53
N LYS A 130 -4.37 7.61 -7.32
CA LYS A 130 -5.80 7.41 -7.68
C LYS A 130 -6.02 6.80 -9.08
N SER A 131 -5.15 7.17 -10.02
CA SER A 131 -5.00 6.53 -11.31
C SER A 131 -3.53 6.28 -11.60
N ILE A 132 -3.23 5.13 -12.19
CA ILE A 132 -1.92 4.78 -12.73
C ILE A 132 -1.93 5.11 -14.22
N ARG A 133 -0.97 5.93 -14.66
CA ARG A 133 -0.69 6.14 -16.08
C ARG A 133 0.25 5.05 -16.56
N VAL A 134 -0.17 4.31 -17.57
CA VAL A 134 0.62 3.26 -18.21
C VAL A 134 1.18 3.81 -19.51
N GLU A 135 2.50 3.81 -19.63
CA GLU A 135 3.23 4.10 -20.87
C GLU A 135 3.74 2.80 -21.47
N VAL A 136 3.46 2.53 -22.74
CA VAL A 136 4.17 1.50 -23.50
C VAL A 136 5.06 2.21 -24.50
N GLY A 137 6.32 1.79 -24.60
CA GLY A 137 7.26 2.38 -25.54
C GLY A 137 8.29 1.39 -26.07
N LEU A 138 8.93 1.76 -27.18
CA LEU A 138 10.03 1.01 -27.79
C LEU A 138 11.17 1.96 -28.08
N MET A 139 12.34 1.69 -27.50
CA MET A 139 13.49 2.57 -27.58
C MET A 139 14.80 1.81 -27.76
N VAL A 140 15.82 2.55 -28.20
CA VAL A 140 17.21 2.08 -28.26
C VAL A 140 18.14 3.08 -27.61
N LYS A 141 19.28 2.59 -27.14
CA LYS A 141 20.45 3.39 -26.85
C LYS A 141 21.67 2.76 -27.49
N GLN A 142 22.42 3.58 -28.22
CA GLN A 142 23.71 3.18 -28.75
C GLN A 142 24.76 3.19 -27.63
N GLU A 143 25.59 2.16 -27.58
CA GLU A 143 26.78 2.16 -26.74
C GLU A 143 27.84 3.08 -27.37
N ILE A 144 28.35 4.02 -26.58
CA ILE A 144 29.33 5.02 -27.02
C ILE A 144 30.67 4.88 -26.29
N GLY A 145 30.74 3.99 -25.28
CA GLY A 145 31.93 3.71 -24.48
C GLY A 145 31.66 2.56 -23.51
N TYR A 146 32.67 2.15 -22.74
CA TYR A 146 32.53 1.06 -21.77
C TYR A 146 31.47 1.40 -20.72
N LYS A 147 30.32 0.72 -20.78
CA LYS A 147 29.12 0.98 -19.94
C LYS A 147 28.56 2.40 -20.09
N GLU A 148 28.90 3.09 -21.17
CA GLU A 148 28.39 4.42 -21.49
C GLU A 148 27.46 4.35 -22.71
N TYR A 149 26.28 4.95 -22.58
CA TYR A 149 25.24 4.91 -23.59
C TYR A 149 24.86 6.33 -24.02
N GLY A 150 24.67 6.50 -25.32
CA GLY A 150 24.17 7.73 -25.92
C GLY A 150 22.71 8.04 -25.55
N PRO A 151 22.14 9.08 -26.16
CA PRO A 151 20.77 9.50 -25.89
C PRO A 151 19.75 8.39 -26.23
N LYS A 152 18.62 8.39 -25.50
CA LYS A 152 17.47 7.54 -25.80
C LYS A 152 16.88 7.94 -27.16
N VAL A 153 16.76 6.99 -28.07
CA VAL A 153 16.04 7.17 -29.34
C VAL A 153 14.76 6.37 -29.29
N GLN A 154 13.61 7.05 -29.38
CA GLN A 154 12.32 6.37 -29.52
C GLN A 154 12.22 5.81 -30.95
N LEU A 155 11.91 4.51 -31.06
CA LEU A 155 11.70 3.84 -32.34
C LEU A 155 10.26 3.97 -32.83
N LEU A 156 9.34 4.20 -31.90
CA LEU A 156 7.90 4.37 -32.11
C LEU A 156 7.38 5.40 -31.11
N GLU A 157 6.31 6.10 -31.48
CA GLU A 157 5.60 6.97 -30.55
C GLU A 157 5.03 6.15 -29.38
N PRO A 158 5.30 6.51 -28.12
CA PRO A 158 4.74 5.82 -26.97
C PRO A 158 3.22 5.94 -26.94
N ILE A 159 2.56 4.89 -26.45
CA ILE A 159 1.12 4.90 -26.17
C ILE A 159 0.91 5.05 -24.68
N PHE A 160 -0.14 5.80 -24.32
CA PHE A 160 -0.51 6.04 -22.94
C PHE A 160 -1.96 5.64 -22.71
N PHE A 161 -2.26 5.08 -21.56
CA PHE A 161 -3.63 4.90 -21.07
C PHE A 161 -3.65 4.97 -19.54
N ASN A 162 -4.84 5.13 -18.97
CA ASN A 162 -5.02 5.32 -17.53
C ASN A 162 -5.73 4.13 -16.91
N VAL A 163 -5.31 3.75 -15.71
CA VAL A 163 -5.93 2.69 -14.92
C VAL A 163 -6.36 3.28 -13.59
N PRO A 164 -7.66 3.59 -13.40
CA PRO A 164 -8.19 4.00 -12.11
C PRO A 164 -8.03 2.84 -11.13
N VAL A 165 -7.44 3.12 -9.98
CA VAL A 165 -7.22 2.12 -8.92
C VAL A 165 -8.01 2.42 -7.66
N TRP A 166 -8.20 3.70 -7.37
CA TRP A 166 -8.91 4.17 -6.20
C TRP A 166 -10.42 4.25 -6.46
N GLU A 167 -11.19 3.53 -5.64
CA GLU A 167 -12.66 3.66 -5.57
C GLU A 167 -13.05 4.31 -4.23
N THR A 168 -13.38 5.61 -4.23
CA THR A 168 -13.55 6.37 -2.97
C THR A 168 -14.65 5.83 -2.07
N LYS A 169 -15.72 5.28 -2.65
CA LYS A 169 -16.84 4.75 -1.87
C LYS A 169 -16.63 3.31 -1.42
N ASP A 170 -15.89 2.51 -2.19
CA ASP A 170 -15.80 1.05 -2.03
C ASP A 170 -14.34 0.62 -2.03
N LEU A 171 -13.51 1.36 -1.28
CA LEU A 171 -12.09 1.12 -1.22
C LEU A 171 -11.83 -0.22 -0.55
N PHE A 172 -11.42 -1.20 -1.33
CA PHE A 172 -11.02 -2.51 -0.82
C PHE A 172 -9.58 -2.45 -0.26
N LEU A 173 -9.45 -2.87 1.00
CA LEU A 173 -8.20 -3.01 1.74
C LEU A 173 -7.89 -4.51 1.87
N PRO A 174 -7.14 -5.11 0.93
CA PRO A 174 -6.95 -6.55 0.86
C PRO A 174 -6.35 -7.18 2.12
N TYR A 175 -5.43 -6.50 2.81
CA TYR A 175 -4.81 -7.04 4.03
C TYR A 175 -5.71 -6.97 5.26
N LEU A 176 -6.87 -6.32 5.15
CA LEU A 176 -7.91 -6.39 6.16
C LEU A 176 -9.05 -7.31 5.75
N ASP A 177 -9.13 -7.73 4.49
CA ASP A 177 -10.34 -8.31 3.86
C ASP A 177 -11.60 -7.45 4.04
N LEU A 178 -11.44 -6.11 3.92
CA LEU A 178 -12.54 -5.15 4.12
C LEU A 178 -12.69 -4.16 2.98
N LYS A 179 -13.92 -3.65 2.83
CA LYS A 179 -14.20 -2.42 2.09
C LYS A 179 -14.50 -1.29 3.04
N ILE A 180 -13.98 -0.11 2.74
CA ILE A 180 -14.25 1.10 3.51
C ILE A 180 -14.83 2.20 2.62
N ASP A 181 -15.78 2.97 3.17
CA ASP A 181 -16.23 4.22 2.57
C ASP A 181 -15.27 5.35 2.94
N LYS A 182 -14.34 5.65 2.04
CA LYS A 182 -13.33 6.68 2.23
C LYS A 182 -13.88 8.10 2.10
N THR A 183 -15.16 8.30 1.76
CA THR A 183 -15.75 9.64 1.55
C THR A 183 -15.52 10.59 2.73
N ASN A 184 -15.56 10.06 3.97
CA ASN A 184 -15.39 10.83 5.20
C ASN A 184 -14.05 10.62 5.90
N ILE A 185 -13.11 9.89 5.28
CA ILE A 185 -11.78 9.65 5.85
C ILE A 185 -10.75 10.51 5.10
N PRO A 186 -10.27 11.62 5.70
CA PRO A 186 -9.30 12.50 5.06
C PRO A 186 -7.94 11.80 4.88
N GLY A 187 -7.17 12.26 3.88
CA GLY A 187 -5.77 11.86 3.67
C GLY A 187 -5.58 10.51 2.99
N ASP A 188 -4.34 10.02 2.97
CA ASP A 188 -3.97 8.71 2.43
C ASP A 188 -4.26 7.58 3.44
N ILE A 189 -4.37 6.36 2.93
CA ILE A 189 -4.42 5.10 3.69
C ILE A 189 -3.23 4.27 3.21
N ASP A 190 -2.11 4.42 3.90
CA ASP A 190 -0.84 3.84 3.49
C ASP A 190 -0.75 2.41 4.01
N LEU A 191 -0.28 1.46 3.19
CA LEU A 191 0.05 0.12 3.67
C LEU A 191 1.26 0.19 4.60
N GLU A 192 1.13 -0.39 5.79
CA GLU A 192 2.20 -0.52 6.77
C GLU A 192 2.53 -2.01 6.99
N GLN A 193 3.82 -2.28 7.17
CA GLN A 193 4.35 -3.60 7.49
C GLN A 193 5.35 -3.48 8.63
N ASN A 194 5.29 -4.39 9.60
CA ASN A 194 6.21 -4.48 10.74
C ASN A 194 7.50 -5.27 10.43
N GLY A 195 7.59 -5.91 9.27
CA GLY A 195 8.63 -6.88 8.97
C GLY A 195 8.84 -7.10 7.47
N ARG A 196 9.55 -8.19 7.13
CA ARG A 196 9.80 -8.56 5.73
C ARG A 196 8.57 -9.23 5.13
N LEU A 197 8.20 -8.81 3.93
CA LEU A 197 7.11 -9.44 3.17
C LEU A 197 7.30 -10.96 3.03
N GLY A 198 6.23 -11.70 3.34
CA GLY A 198 6.19 -13.16 3.29
C GLY A 198 6.79 -13.87 4.50
N ASP A 199 7.30 -13.12 5.48
CA ASP A 199 7.62 -13.69 6.79
C ASP A 199 6.34 -13.89 7.61
N LYS A 200 6.25 -15.02 8.32
CA LYS A 200 5.07 -15.39 9.12
C LYS A 200 4.86 -14.47 10.33
N GLU A 201 5.90 -13.75 10.73
CA GLU A 201 5.86 -12.80 11.85
C GLU A 201 5.55 -11.37 11.36
N THR A 202 5.36 -11.19 10.05
CA THR A 202 5.02 -9.90 9.45
C THR A 202 3.50 -9.72 9.41
N GLU A 203 3.01 -8.77 10.20
CA GLU A 203 1.66 -8.25 10.14
C GLU A 203 1.57 -7.10 9.14
N LEU A 204 0.53 -7.13 8.32
CA LEU A 204 0.21 -6.10 7.35
C LEU A 204 -1.06 -5.36 7.80
N GLY A 205 -1.00 -4.04 7.77
CA GLY A 205 -2.12 -3.18 8.15
C GLY A 205 -2.06 -1.87 7.41
N TYR A 206 -2.89 -0.91 7.79
CA TYR A 206 -2.91 0.39 7.15
C TYR A 206 -2.76 1.49 8.17
N VAL A 207 -2.00 2.53 7.82
CA VAL A 207 -1.87 3.76 8.58
C VAL A 207 -2.61 4.88 7.87
N LEU A 208 -3.30 5.70 8.65
CA LEU A 208 -4.02 6.87 8.20
C LEU A 208 -3.54 8.08 8.97
N LYS A 209 -3.55 9.24 8.32
CA LYS A 209 -3.25 10.51 8.96
C LYS A 209 -4.46 11.42 8.89
N ASP A 210 -4.86 11.98 10.03
CA ASP A 210 -5.84 13.06 9.98
C ASP A 210 -5.20 14.38 9.51
N LYS A 211 -6.03 15.41 9.35
CA LYS A 211 -5.62 16.76 8.92
C LYS A 211 -4.55 17.41 9.83
N ASN A 212 -4.42 16.95 11.07
CA ASN A 212 -3.46 17.45 12.06
C ASN A 212 -2.21 16.56 12.16
N LEU A 213 -2.02 15.63 11.20
CA LEU A 213 -0.93 14.67 11.17
C LEU A 213 -0.92 13.68 12.35
N VAL A 214 -2.09 13.44 12.96
CA VAL A 214 -2.26 12.34 13.92
C VAL A 214 -2.28 11.03 13.17
N PHE A 215 -1.47 10.07 13.60
CA PHE A 215 -1.39 8.75 13.02
C PHE A 215 -2.37 7.78 13.68
N TYR A 216 -3.14 7.09 12.85
CA TYR A 216 -4.03 6.01 13.23
C TYR A 216 -3.67 4.76 12.45
N SER A 217 -3.94 3.60 13.00
CA SER A 217 -3.66 2.31 12.40
C SER A 217 -4.88 1.41 12.41
N ILE A 218 -4.97 0.55 11.41
CA ILE A 218 -5.92 -0.56 11.34
C ILE A 218 -5.18 -1.83 10.88
N TYR A 219 -5.30 -2.90 11.65
CA TYR A 219 -4.71 -4.21 11.38
C TYR A 219 -5.78 -5.29 11.51
N ALA A 220 -5.63 -6.39 10.76
CA ALA A 220 -6.43 -7.59 10.91
C ALA A 220 -5.50 -8.75 11.30
N LEU A 221 -5.67 -9.30 12.50
CA LEU A 221 -4.86 -10.40 13.01
C LEU A 221 -5.60 -11.72 12.86
N ASP A 222 -4.88 -12.73 12.38
CA ASP A 222 -5.46 -13.99 11.95
C ASP A 222 -5.31 -15.11 12.99
N SER A 223 -6.44 -15.64 13.46
CA SER A 223 -6.46 -16.78 14.38
C SER A 223 -5.93 -18.09 13.78
N ARG A 224 -5.76 -18.17 12.46
CA ARG A 224 -5.08 -19.28 11.78
C ARG A 224 -3.58 -19.29 12.08
N ASP A 225 -2.98 -18.10 12.19
CA ASP A 225 -1.57 -17.94 12.57
C ASP A 225 -1.39 -17.94 14.10
N TYR A 226 -2.43 -17.51 14.81
CA TYR A 226 -2.49 -17.45 16.28
C TYR A 226 -3.68 -18.24 16.84
N PRO A 227 -3.56 -19.56 17.04
CA PRO A 227 -4.67 -20.41 17.44
C PRO A 227 -5.39 -19.93 18.71
N GLY A 228 -6.72 -19.82 18.62
CA GLY A 228 -7.57 -19.36 19.73
C GLY A 228 -7.69 -17.85 19.86
N LEU A 229 -7.01 -17.07 19.00
CA LEU A 229 -7.16 -15.63 18.94
C LEU A 229 -8.61 -15.23 18.64
N ASN A 230 -9.10 -14.26 19.39
CA ASN A 230 -10.41 -13.62 19.22
C ASN A 230 -10.33 -12.23 19.88
N PRO A 231 -11.38 -11.38 19.78
CA PRO A 231 -11.33 -10.02 20.31
C PRO A 231 -11.00 -9.95 21.81
N LYS A 232 -11.50 -10.90 22.61
CA LYS A 232 -11.24 -10.95 24.05
C LYS A 232 -9.79 -11.32 24.34
N GLU A 233 -9.27 -12.35 23.67
CA GLU A 233 -7.89 -12.79 23.85
C GLU A 233 -6.89 -11.73 23.40
N LEU A 234 -7.17 -11.03 22.29
CA LEU A 234 -6.30 -9.97 21.78
C LEU A 234 -6.34 -8.72 22.67
N ALA A 235 -7.51 -8.36 23.21
CA ALA A 235 -7.64 -7.30 24.21
C ALA A 235 -6.88 -7.65 25.50
N ASN A 236 -6.94 -8.91 25.91
CA ASN A 236 -6.19 -9.40 27.05
C ASN A 236 -4.67 -9.31 26.81
N ASP A 237 -4.21 -9.68 25.62
CA ASP A 237 -2.78 -9.55 25.27
C ASP A 237 -2.30 -8.09 25.27
N PHE A 238 -3.03 -7.19 24.58
CA PHE A 238 -2.66 -5.77 24.53
C PHE A 238 -2.55 -5.15 25.92
N ILE A 239 -3.54 -5.37 26.80
CA ILE A 239 -3.57 -4.68 28.10
C ILE A 239 -2.42 -5.14 29.00
N HIS A 240 -2.07 -6.43 28.93
CA HIS A 240 -0.95 -6.99 29.66
C HIS A 240 0.39 -6.50 29.13
N GLU A 241 0.55 -6.44 27.81
CA GLU A 241 1.75 -5.86 27.20
C GLU A 241 1.87 -4.37 27.53
N GLY A 242 0.76 -3.62 27.48
CA GLY A 242 0.72 -2.21 27.86
C GLY A 242 1.13 -1.98 29.31
N VAL A 243 0.72 -2.86 30.24
CA VAL A 243 1.18 -2.82 31.64
C VAL A 243 2.68 -3.12 31.76
N ILE A 244 3.20 -4.13 31.06
CA ILE A 244 4.65 -4.43 31.06
C ILE A 244 5.43 -3.20 30.62
N VAL A 245 5.01 -2.57 29.52
CA VAL A 245 5.69 -1.39 28.97
C VAL A 245 5.57 -0.19 29.89
N ALA A 246 4.38 0.11 30.40
CA ALA A 246 4.13 1.25 31.28
C ALA A 246 4.92 1.15 32.60
N ASN A 247 5.29 -0.05 33.03
CA ASN A 247 6.05 -0.33 34.26
C ASN A 247 7.50 -0.78 34.01
N ARG A 248 8.07 -0.46 32.84
CA ARG A 248 9.46 -0.82 32.51
C ARG A 248 10.43 -0.41 33.64
N GLY A 249 11.34 -1.32 34.00
CA GLY A 249 12.24 -1.15 35.15
C GLY A 249 11.65 -1.66 36.47
N TYR A 250 10.43 -2.20 36.47
CA TYR A 250 9.83 -2.92 37.58
C TYR A 250 9.42 -4.33 37.13
N LYS A 251 9.51 -5.31 38.05
CA LYS A 251 9.08 -6.68 37.77
C LYS A 251 7.54 -6.74 37.82
N VAL A 252 6.92 -6.87 36.66
CA VAL A 252 5.49 -7.17 36.51
C VAL A 252 5.36 -8.68 36.29
N ASN A 253 4.50 -9.35 37.06
CA ASN A 253 4.13 -10.74 36.80
C ASN A 253 2.62 -10.86 36.87
N PHE A 254 2.06 -11.64 35.97
CA PHE A 254 0.64 -11.95 35.92
C PHE A 254 0.43 -13.39 36.36
N LYS A 255 -0.67 -13.66 37.07
CA LYS A 255 -0.99 -15.03 37.53
C LYS A 255 -1.84 -15.78 36.52
N ASP A 256 -2.51 -15.04 35.66
CA ASP A 256 -3.61 -15.42 34.79
C ASP A 256 -3.31 -15.11 33.31
N TYR A 257 -2.11 -14.65 33.00
CA TYR A 257 -1.68 -14.32 31.66
C TYR A 257 -0.25 -14.80 31.36
N ASP A 258 -0.08 -15.50 30.24
CA ASP A 258 1.23 -15.84 29.68
C ASP A 258 1.63 -14.81 28.62
N SER A 259 2.58 -13.93 28.96
CA SER A 259 3.08 -12.89 28.07
C SER A 259 3.86 -13.40 26.86
N ASN A 260 4.09 -14.71 26.75
CA ASN A 260 4.69 -15.32 25.56
C ASN A 260 3.68 -16.04 24.68
N LYS A 261 2.39 -16.04 25.06
CA LYS A 261 1.32 -16.75 24.34
C LYS A 261 1.20 -16.24 22.91
N TYR A 262 1.16 -14.91 22.75
CA TYR A 262 1.21 -14.24 21.47
C TYR A 262 2.40 -13.28 21.47
N LYS A 263 3.06 -13.13 20.32
CA LYS A 263 4.20 -12.22 20.15
C LYS A 263 3.88 -11.18 19.10
N PHE A 264 2.88 -10.35 19.39
CA PHE A 264 2.47 -9.32 18.45
C PHE A 264 3.44 -8.12 18.42
N PRO A 265 3.63 -7.51 17.25
CA PRO A 265 4.45 -6.33 17.05
C PRO A 265 3.74 -5.05 17.51
N TRP A 266 3.35 -4.96 18.78
CA TRP A 266 2.56 -3.82 19.29
C TRP A 266 3.22 -2.45 19.10
N ASN A 267 4.54 -2.42 18.98
CA ASN A 267 5.24 -1.21 18.59
C ASN A 267 4.77 -0.67 17.24
N ASP A 268 4.64 -1.55 16.26
CA ASP A 268 4.36 -1.17 14.88
C ASP A 268 2.86 -0.98 14.71
N ILE A 269 2.06 -1.77 15.43
CA ILE A 269 0.60 -1.67 15.42
C ILE A 269 0.14 -0.32 15.99
N ASN A 270 0.68 0.15 17.13
CA ASN A 270 0.14 1.33 17.80
C ASN A 270 1.16 2.19 18.54
N GLY A 271 2.45 1.98 18.32
CA GLY A 271 3.52 2.77 18.94
C GLY A 271 3.81 2.41 20.39
N LEU A 272 3.31 1.27 20.90
CA LEU A 272 3.46 0.89 22.31
C LEU A 272 4.90 0.85 22.78
N LYS A 273 5.87 0.50 21.93
CA LYS A 273 7.30 0.39 22.30
C LYS A 273 8.20 1.28 21.44
N ASN A 274 7.88 2.56 21.30
CA ASN A 274 8.69 3.41 20.43
C ASN A 274 10.16 3.50 20.95
N SER A 275 11.09 3.37 20.00
CA SER A 275 12.47 2.88 20.14
C SER A 275 13.38 3.52 21.21
N THR A 276 14.26 2.70 21.80
CA THR A 276 15.51 2.99 22.58
C THR A 276 15.50 4.02 23.73
N MET A 277 14.49 4.87 23.83
CA MET A 277 14.20 5.81 24.89
C MET A 277 12.69 5.70 25.12
N ASN A 278 12.26 4.78 25.98
CA ASN A 278 10.85 4.61 26.36
C ASN A 278 10.37 5.84 27.14
N ALA A 279 10.16 6.91 26.40
CA ALA A 279 9.77 8.19 26.93
C ALA A 279 8.26 8.24 27.12
N PHE A 280 7.47 7.34 26.50
CA PHE A 280 6.02 7.33 26.62
C PHE A 280 5.49 6.19 27.52
N ARG A 281 4.40 6.45 28.24
CA ARG A 281 3.62 5.45 28.98
C ARG A 281 2.13 5.76 29.00
N LEU A 282 1.34 4.73 29.30
CA LEU A 282 -0.10 4.81 29.54
C LEU A 282 -0.35 4.77 31.07
N PRO A 283 -0.73 5.89 31.71
CA PRO A 283 -0.80 6.01 33.17
C PRO A 283 -1.85 5.11 33.82
N LYS A 284 -2.97 4.77 33.18
CA LYS A 284 -3.94 3.79 33.74
C LYS A 284 -3.34 2.41 33.88
N LEU A 285 -2.30 2.08 33.10
CA LEU A 285 -1.59 0.80 33.12
C LEU A 285 -0.34 0.84 34.00
N ASN A 286 0.08 2.01 34.47
CA ASN A 286 1.24 2.16 35.34
C ASN A 286 0.85 1.96 36.81
N TYR A 287 1.45 0.98 37.51
CA TYR A 287 1.10 0.64 38.90
C TYR A 287 1.51 1.69 39.93
N ARG A 288 2.39 2.63 39.58
CA ARG A 288 2.76 3.72 40.47
C ARG A 288 1.73 4.84 40.43
N VAL A 289 1.16 5.09 39.23
CA VAL A 289 0.09 6.07 39.00
C VAL A 289 -1.28 5.50 39.36
N ASN A 290 -1.63 4.34 38.78
CA ASN A 290 -2.86 3.59 39.07
C ASN A 290 -2.55 2.33 39.89
N LYS A 291 -2.50 2.47 41.21
CA LYS A 291 -2.18 1.36 42.12
C LYS A 291 -3.22 0.23 42.09
N GLU A 292 -4.47 0.54 41.77
CA GLU A 292 -5.57 -0.43 41.70
C GLU A 292 -5.36 -1.44 40.56
N ALA A 293 -4.71 -1.02 39.47
CA ALA A 293 -4.38 -1.88 38.33
C ALA A 293 -3.51 -3.10 38.70
N LYS A 294 -2.81 -3.06 39.84
CA LYS A 294 -1.97 -4.18 40.30
C LYS A 294 -2.77 -5.40 40.77
N SER A 295 -4.00 -5.19 41.23
CA SER A 295 -4.83 -6.23 41.87
C SER A 295 -6.17 -6.47 41.19
N MET A 296 -6.57 -5.61 40.26
CA MET A 296 -7.81 -5.79 39.49
C MET A 296 -7.60 -6.73 38.29
N ASP A 297 -8.70 -7.30 37.80
CA ASP A 297 -8.74 -7.86 36.45
C ASP A 297 -8.58 -6.71 35.43
N LEU A 298 -7.47 -6.71 34.70
CA LEU A 298 -7.13 -5.66 33.74
C LEU A 298 -8.17 -5.53 32.61
N MET A 299 -8.90 -6.61 32.29
CA MET A 299 -9.96 -6.56 31.28
C MET A 299 -11.09 -5.61 31.67
N THR A 300 -11.26 -5.29 32.96
CA THR A 300 -12.27 -4.33 33.42
C THR A 300 -11.94 -2.88 33.08
N LEU A 301 -10.72 -2.59 32.61
CA LEU A 301 -10.34 -1.28 32.07
C LEU A 301 -10.94 -1.01 30.68
N TYR A 302 -11.39 -2.05 29.99
CA TYR A 302 -12.08 -1.91 28.71
C TYR A 302 -13.56 -1.58 28.90
N LYS A 303 -14.09 -0.80 27.95
CA LYS A 303 -15.53 -0.70 27.74
C LYS A 303 -15.95 -1.67 26.63
N PRO A 304 -16.93 -2.55 26.85
CA PRO A 304 -17.55 -3.31 25.76
C PRO A 304 -18.19 -2.34 24.76
N VAL A 305 -18.02 -2.63 23.47
CA VAL A 305 -18.56 -1.80 22.39
C VAL A 305 -19.16 -2.67 21.30
N GLU A 306 -20.15 -2.12 20.61
CA GLU A 306 -20.82 -2.73 19.46
C GLU A 306 -21.06 -1.67 18.40
N PHE A 307 -20.61 -1.93 17.18
CA PHE A 307 -20.79 -1.12 15.99
C PHE A 307 -21.29 -2.01 14.87
N ASN A 308 -22.57 -1.90 14.53
CA ASN A 308 -23.21 -2.78 13.56
C ASN A 308 -22.96 -4.26 13.95
N LYS A 309 -22.47 -5.11 13.04
CA LYS A 309 -22.09 -6.52 13.34
C LYS A 309 -20.77 -6.72 14.10
N MET A 310 -20.04 -5.64 14.42
CA MET A 310 -18.74 -5.72 15.10
C MET A 310 -18.94 -5.48 16.60
N LYS A 311 -18.37 -6.33 17.43
CA LYS A 311 -18.39 -6.36 18.89
C LYS A 311 -16.98 -6.53 19.41
N GLY A 312 -16.71 -5.92 20.55
CA GLY A 312 -15.42 -6.08 21.21
C GLY A 312 -15.21 -5.06 22.29
N TYR A 313 -14.02 -4.46 22.30
CA TYR A 313 -13.51 -3.71 23.44
C TYR A 313 -12.88 -2.40 23.00
N TRP A 314 -13.13 -1.35 23.80
CA TRP A 314 -12.48 -0.04 23.67
C TRP A 314 -11.70 0.30 24.93
N PHE A 315 -10.45 0.72 24.75
CA PHE A 315 -9.63 1.29 25.81
C PHE A 315 -9.09 2.64 25.36
N GLY A 316 -9.07 3.60 26.28
CA GLY A 316 -8.49 4.91 26.05
C GLY A 316 -7.77 5.41 27.28
N ASP A 317 -6.65 6.11 27.07
CA ASP A 317 -5.80 6.62 28.12
C ASP A 317 -5.11 7.92 27.70
N ASP A 318 -4.57 8.62 28.70
CA ASP A 318 -3.60 9.68 28.47
C ASP A 318 -2.28 9.06 28.00
N VAL A 319 -1.51 9.82 27.24
CA VAL A 319 -0.13 9.48 26.95
C VAL A 319 0.74 10.38 27.81
N GLN A 320 1.60 9.81 28.64
CA GLN A 320 2.57 10.59 29.40
C GLN A 320 3.96 10.44 28.80
N PHE A 321 4.71 11.53 28.76
CA PHE A 321 6.07 11.58 28.25
C PHE A 321 7.08 11.96 29.34
N ASN A 322 8.30 11.41 29.26
CA ASN A 322 9.45 11.76 30.08
C ASN A 322 10.74 11.69 29.25
N ASN A 323 11.45 12.81 29.14
CA ASN A 323 12.70 12.92 28.38
C ASN A 323 13.95 12.47 29.17
N GLU A 324 13.83 12.20 30.47
CA GLU A 324 14.95 11.82 31.34
C GLU A 324 14.98 10.30 31.61
N ARG A 325 16.17 9.68 31.48
CA ARG A 325 16.41 8.25 31.75
C ARG A 325 16.18 7.84 33.22
N THR A 326 16.02 8.81 34.12
CA THR A 326 15.98 8.64 35.58
C THR A 326 14.66 9.14 36.17
N GLY A 327 13.52 8.79 35.57
CA GLY A 327 12.23 9.38 35.93
C GLY A 327 11.73 9.04 37.35
N THR A 328 11.73 10.03 38.22
CA THR A 328 10.79 10.09 39.35
C THR A 328 9.38 10.44 38.83
N GLU A 329 8.32 10.27 39.64
CA GLU A 329 6.94 10.57 39.16
C GLU A 329 6.74 12.02 38.72
N LYS A 330 7.57 12.95 39.20
CA LYS A 330 7.48 14.39 38.90
C LYS A 330 7.93 14.76 37.48
N ASP A 331 8.62 13.84 36.81
CA ASP A 331 9.27 14.09 35.52
C ASP A 331 8.38 13.65 34.34
N TRP A 332 7.12 13.27 34.62
CA TRP A 332 6.15 12.83 33.62
C TRP A 332 5.07 13.87 33.40
N SER A 333 4.92 14.34 32.16
CA SER A 333 3.85 15.24 31.72
C SER A 333 2.92 14.54 30.75
N THR A 334 1.65 14.98 30.67
CA THR A 334 0.72 14.47 29.66
C THR A 334 1.04 15.09 28.30
N HIS A 335 1.26 14.24 27.30
CA HIS A 335 1.61 14.56 25.91
C HIS A 335 0.71 13.74 24.97
N GLY A 336 -0.56 14.12 24.94
CA GLY A 336 -1.57 13.53 24.06
C GLY A 336 -2.41 12.42 24.67
N LYS A 337 -3.17 11.78 23.80
CA LYS A 337 -4.19 10.78 24.13
C LYS A 337 -4.04 9.55 23.24
N PHE A 338 -4.47 8.42 23.76
CA PHE A 338 -4.46 7.13 23.09
C PHE A 338 -5.85 6.49 23.12
N GLY A 339 -6.23 5.84 22.04
CA GLY A 339 -7.43 5.02 21.95
C GLY A 339 -7.19 3.78 21.09
N ILE A 340 -7.75 2.66 21.51
CA ILE A 340 -7.71 1.38 20.78
C ILE A 340 -9.08 0.69 20.83
N TYR A 341 -9.49 0.22 19.67
CA TYR A 341 -10.62 -0.67 19.46
C TYR A 341 -10.09 -2.04 19.04
N ILE A 342 -10.59 -3.10 19.68
CA ILE A 342 -10.33 -4.48 19.31
C ILE A 342 -11.68 -5.15 19.07
N LEU A 343 -11.96 -5.47 17.81
CA LEU A 343 -13.29 -5.86 17.33
C LEU A 343 -13.20 -7.17 16.55
N ASN A 344 -14.25 -7.99 16.54
CA ASN A 344 -14.34 -9.07 15.56
C ASN A 344 -14.44 -8.49 14.14
N HIS A 345 -13.96 -9.23 13.17
CA HIS A 345 -14.24 -8.91 11.77
C HIS A 345 -15.75 -9.00 11.49
N PRO A 346 -16.31 -8.11 10.66
CA PRO A 346 -17.73 -8.15 10.31
C PRO A 346 -18.13 -9.36 9.45
N THR A 347 -17.17 -9.96 8.73
CA THR A 347 -17.44 -11.01 7.71
C THR A 347 -16.57 -12.26 7.82
N ASP A 348 -15.40 -12.21 8.47
CA ASP A 348 -14.46 -13.34 8.58
C ASP A 348 -14.21 -13.68 10.06
N PRO A 349 -14.79 -14.78 10.59
CA PRO A 349 -14.64 -15.11 12.00
C PRO A 349 -13.21 -15.43 12.43
N ASN A 350 -12.29 -15.67 11.49
CA ASN A 350 -10.88 -15.93 11.82
C ASN A 350 -10.08 -14.65 12.05
N LEU A 351 -10.58 -13.50 11.61
CA LEU A 351 -9.88 -12.22 11.71
C LEU A 351 -10.38 -11.41 12.91
N THR A 352 -9.45 -10.75 13.59
CA THR A 352 -9.74 -9.76 14.64
C THR A 352 -9.13 -8.43 14.24
N LEU A 353 -9.96 -7.38 14.25
CA LEU A 353 -9.55 -6.03 13.88
C LEU A 353 -8.97 -5.29 15.09
N VAL A 354 -7.84 -4.63 14.88
CA VAL A 354 -7.25 -3.66 15.82
C VAL A 354 -7.25 -2.29 15.15
N ILE A 355 -7.92 -1.32 15.75
CA ILE A 355 -8.02 0.04 15.22
C ILE A 355 -7.62 1.02 16.33
N SER A 356 -6.52 1.75 16.14
CA SER A 356 -5.93 2.55 17.22
C SER A 356 -5.34 3.86 16.72
N SER A 357 -5.26 4.86 17.61
CA SER A 357 -4.30 5.94 17.42
C SER A 357 -2.90 5.43 17.78
N ARG A 358 -1.84 6.00 17.20
CA ARG A 358 -0.49 5.73 17.71
C ARG A 358 -0.27 6.42 19.05
N ILE A 359 0.68 5.92 19.83
CA ILE A 359 1.22 6.60 21.00
C ILE A 359 2.26 7.60 20.51
N TYR A 360 1.90 8.88 20.51
CA TYR A 360 2.76 9.99 20.10
C TYR A 360 2.27 11.29 20.72
N ASP A 361 3.14 12.31 20.76
CA ASP A 361 2.80 13.62 21.28
C ASP A 361 1.75 14.31 20.41
N ASN A 362 0.63 14.70 21.02
CA ASN A 362 -0.45 15.39 20.34
C ASN A 362 -1.27 16.27 21.26
N GLU A 363 -1.91 17.28 20.68
CA GLU A 363 -2.77 18.22 21.40
C GLU A 363 -4.24 17.80 21.38
N ARG A 364 -4.58 16.61 20.85
CA ARG A 364 -5.96 16.16 20.71
C ARG A 364 -6.56 15.73 22.03
N SER A 365 -7.85 15.98 22.20
CA SER A 365 -8.62 15.42 23.30
C SER A 365 -8.91 13.93 23.09
N ALA A 366 -9.26 13.21 24.17
CA ALA A 366 -9.60 11.79 24.07
C ALA A 366 -10.87 11.59 23.23
N GLU A 367 -11.81 12.52 23.33
CA GLU A 367 -13.04 12.56 22.55
C GLU A 367 -12.77 12.77 21.06
N GLU A 368 -11.78 13.59 20.71
CA GLU A 368 -11.38 13.79 19.31
C GLU A 368 -10.76 12.54 18.71
N ILE A 369 -9.86 11.86 19.45
CA ILE A 369 -9.28 10.57 19.05
C ILE A 369 -10.38 9.52 18.89
N ASP A 370 -11.27 9.39 19.89
CA ASP A 370 -12.37 8.44 19.87
C ASP A 370 -13.33 8.69 18.70
N SER A 371 -13.69 9.95 18.45
CA SER A 371 -14.57 10.35 17.35
C SER A 371 -13.96 10.00 15.98
N PHE A 372 -12.66 10.22 15.78
CA PHE A 372 -12.01 9.86 14.53
C PHE A 372 -11.93 8.33 14.34
N LEU A 373 -11.57 7.58 15.39
CA LEU A 373 -11.58 6.12 15.36
C LEU A 373 -12.97 5.56 15.03
N LYS A 374 -14.03 6.10 15.64
CA LYS A 374 -15.42 5.75 15.31
C LYS A 374 -15.79 6.08 13.87
N THR A 375 -15.23 7.14 13.29
CA THR A 375 -15.41 7.48 11.87
C THR A 375 -14.80 6.40 10.97
N ILE A 376 -13.58 5.95 11.28
CA ILE A 376 -12.94 4.82 10.58
C ILE A 376 -13.81 3.56 10.71
N ILE A 377 -14.21 3.19 11.93
CA ILE A 377 -15.03 2.00 12.18
C ILE A 377 -16.37 2.05 11.43
N SER A 378 -17.03 3.20 11.45
CA SER A 378 -18.32 3.40 10.76
C SER A 378 -18.20 3.39 9.24
N SER A 379 -17.00 3.61 8.69
CA SER A 379 -16.74 3.50 7.26
C SER A 379 -16.63 2.07 6.76
N ILE A 380 -16.41 1.10 7.65
CA ILE A 380 -16.27 -0.31 7.29
C ILE A 380 -17.62 -0.83 6.78
N LYS A 381 -17.65 -1.25 5.52
CA LYS A 381 -18.82 -1.85 4.88
C LYS A 381 -18.96 -3.32 5.28
N GLN A 382 -20.20 -3.77 5.38
CA GLN A 382 -20.58 -5.10 5.89
C GLN A 382 -21.37 -5.92 4.88
#